data_AF-A0A4P8ELU3-F1
#
_entry.id   AF-A0A4P8ELU3-F1
#
_cell.length_a   1.000
_cell.length_b   1.000
_cell.length_c   1.000
_cell.angle_alpha   90.00
_cell.angle_beta   90.00
_cell.angle_gamma   90.00
#
_symmetry.space_group_name_H-M   'P 1'
#
loop_
_entity.id
_entity.type
_entity.pdbx_description
1 polymer ?
#
loop_
_entity_poly.entity_id
_entity_poly.type
_entity_poly.pdbx_seq_one_letter_code
_entity_poly.pdbx_strand_id
1 'polypeptide(L)'
;MPDPMGRVVAVRGGVVDVSFRGQGPQLDDLLYAGDVALQVMSFVEGGAARCIALDPVQGVGLGTEVRATGGPVTVPVGEAVLGRMLNVFGAPIDGLPAPVTDTRRSIHHAPPPLTDRVLRAEVLETGIKAIDLLAPIERGGKTGLFGGAGVGKTVLLSELIHNTVEHHHGVSLFCGIGERSREAEELWREMGEAGVRDKMVMLFGQMNESPGVRFLVGKSALTMAEYFRDDREQDVLLLVDNIFRFVQAGSEVSGLMGRMPSRVGYQPTLATELASLQERIASTRKGAITSIQAVYVPADDFTDPAAAHIFSHLSASVVLSRKRASEGLYPAVDPLASASVMLTPGVVGQRHYDVARAVRRTLAEYEDLRDIIAMLGIEELSAHDRAIVARARRLERFLTQPFATVSASTGEGGKLVPLEATLAGCEEILAQVQFDRPESDYYMIGALTDLKEPV
;
A
#
# COMPACT_ATOMS: atom_id res chain seq x y z
N MET A 1 -8.14 7.66 -40.81
CA MET A 1 -7.14 6.94 -41.64
C MET A 1 -7.21 5.47 -41.24
N PRO A 2 -6.94 4.49 -42.12
CA PRO A 2 -6.86 3.09 -41.67
C PRO A 2 -5.80 2.98 -40.57
N ASP A 3 -6.10 2.22 -39.51
CA ASP A 3 -5.16 1.97 -38.41
C ASP A 3 -3.83 1.50 -39.01
N PRO A 4 -2.67 2.03 -38.56
CA PRO A 4 -1.40 1.58 -39.09
C PRO A 4 -1.25 0.07 -38.83
N MET A 5 -1.12 -0.70 -39.91
CA MET A 5 -1.01 -2.15 -39.86
C MET A 5 0.47 -2.55 -39.83
N GLY A 6 0.86 -3.24 -38.77
CA GLY A 6 2.15 -3.87 -38.60
C GLY A 6 2.11 -5.37 -38.88
N ARG A 7 3.28 -6.00 -38.92
CA ARG A 7 3.43 -7.45 -38.98
C ARG A 7 4.45 -7.93 -37.96
N VAL A 8 4.15 -9.05 -37.31
CA VAL A 8 5.09 -9.70 -36.38
C VAL A 8 6.32 -10.19 -37.14
N VAL A 9 7.51 -9.79 -36.69
CA VAL A 9 8.80 -10.20 -37.29
C VAL A 9 9.63 -11.07 -36.35
N ALA A 10 9.35 -11.07 -35.05
CA ALA A 10 9.94 -12.03 -34.11
C ALA A 10 9.03 -12.26 -32.91
N VAL A 11 9.09 -13.47 -32.35
CA VAL A 11 8.44 -13.84 -31.07
C VAL A 11 9.47 -14.57 -30.21
N ARG A 12 9.71 -14.08 -29.00
CA ARG A 12 10.70 -14.62 -28.05
C ARG A 12 10.12 -14.61 -26.64
N GLY A 13 9.53 -15.74 -26.24
CA GLY A 13 8.75 -15.79 -24.99
C GLY A 13 7.62 -14.74 -25.04
N GLY A 14 7.53 -13.88 -24.02
CA GLY A 14 6.57 -12.78 -23.96
C GLY A 14 6.96 -11.52 -24.75
N VAL A 15 8.04 -11.54 -25.55
CA VAL A 15 8.50 -10.40 -26.35
C VAL A 15 8.12 -10.60 -27.80
N VAL A 16 7.48 -9.59 -28.39
CA VAL A 16 7.03 -9.60 -29.78
C VAL A 16 7.58 -8.37 -30.49
N ASP A 17 8.39 -8.58 -31.53
CA ASP A 17 8.89 -7.49 -32.37
C ASP A 17 7.94 -7.32 -33.57
N VAL A 18 7.47 -6.10 -33.81
CA VAL A 18 6.48 -5.75 -34.83
C VAL A 18 7.05 -4.70 -35.79
N SER A 19 7.01 -4.98 -37.09
CA SER A 19 7.43 -4.04 -38.13
C SER A 19 6.22 -3.36 -38.76
N PHE A 20 6.27 -2.03 -38.87
CA PHE A 20 5.22 -1.23 -39.51
C PHE A 20 5.70 -0.71 -40.87
N ARG A 21 4.79 -0.70 -41.85
CA ARG A 21 5.03 -0.05 -43.15
C ARG A 21 4.50 1.38 -43.07
N GLY A 22 5.38 2.37 -42.91
CA GLY A 22 5.01 3.79 -42.84
C GLY A 22 5.17 4.38 -41.43
N GLN A 23 4.20 5.19 -40.99
CA GLN A 23 4.25 5.79 -39.65
C GLN A 23 4.06 4.71 -38.59
N GLY A 24 5.12 4.45 -37.82
CA GLY A 24 5.13 3.46 -36.75
C GLY A 24 4.46 3.96 -35.46
N PRO A 25 4.21 3.06 -34.50
CA PRO A 25 3.69 3.41 -33.20
C PRO A 25 4.71 4.23 -32.39
N GLN A 26 4.26 4.82 -31.31
CA GLN A 26 5.10 5.49 -30.31
C GLN A 26 5.45 4.55 -29.15
N LEU A 27 6.36 5.00 -28.29
CA LEU A 27 6.61 4.32 -27.02
C LEU A 27 5.31 4.28 -26.20
N ASP A 28 5.10 3.20 -25.46
CA ASP A 28 3.92 2.94 -24.63
C ASP A 28 2.61 2.68 -25.38
N ASP A 29 2.58 2.81 -26.71
CA ASP A 29 1.39 2.48 -27.50
C ASP A 29 0.95 1.04 -27.31
N LEU A 30 -0.36 0.85 -27.27
CA LEU A 30 -1.02 -0.45 -27.24
C LEU A 30 -1.27 -0.93 -28.68
N LEU A 31 -0.87 -2.16 -28.95
CA LEU A 31 -1.09 -2.86 -30.22
C LEU A 31 -1.84 -4.17 -29.97
N TYR A 32 -2.51 -4.68 -31.00
CA TYR A 32 -3.21 -5.97 -30.95
C TYR A 32 -2.74 -6.88 -32.09
N ALA A 33 -2.26 -8.07 -31.74
CA ALA A 33 -1.98 -9.16 -32.68
C ALA A 33 -3.09 -10.22 -32.53
N GLY A 34 -4.16 -10.09 -33.31
CA GLY A 34 -5.42 -10.78 -33.00
C GLY A 34 -5.98 -10.27 -31.67
N ASP A 35 -6.19 -11.18 -30.71
CA ASP A 35 -6.69 -10.84 -29.37
C ASP A 35 -5.57 -10.58 -28.35
N VAL A 36 -4.30 -10.77 -28.73
CA VAL A 36 -3.16 -10.58 -27.82
C VAL A 36 -2.78 -9.10 -27.76
N ALA A 37 -2.92 -8.50 -26.58
CA ALA A 37 -2.48 -7.14 -26.32
C ALA A 37 -0.95 -7.06 -26.17
N LEU A 38 -0.34 -6.10 -26.85
CA LEU A 38 1.10 -5.84 -26.86
C LEU A 38 1.36 -4.37 -26.52
N GLN A 39 2.24 -4.08 -25.56
CA GLN A 39 2.68 -2.71 -25.30
C GLN A 39 4.07 -2.46 -25.91
N VAL A 40 4.23 -1.36 -26.63
CA VAL A 40 5.53 -0.94 -27.19
C VAL A 40 6.47 -0.48 -26.07
N MET A 41 7.62 -1.15 -25.94
CA MET A 41 8.61 -0.89 -24.89
C MET A 41 9.89 -0.23 -25.40
N SER A 42 10.24 -0.44 -26.67
CA SER A 42 11.38 0.18 -27.33
C SER A 42 11.32 -0.03 -28.85
N PHE A 43 12.29 0.53 -29.56
CA PHE A 43 12.51 0.28 -30.99
C PHE A 43 13.87 -0.40 -31.17
N VAL A 44 13.94 -1.35 -32.09
CA VAL A 44 15.17 -2.09 -32.42
C VAL A 44 15.73 -1.63 -33.77
N GLU A 45 16.96 -2.04 -34.05
CA GLU A 45 17.60 -1.80 -35.34
C GLU A 45 16.72 -2.32 -36.50
N GLY A 46 16.56 -1.52 -37.55
CA GLY A 46 15.58 -1.76 -38.61
C GLY A 46 14.18 -1.19 -38.35
N GLY A 47 13.97 -0.48 -37.23
CA GLY A 47 12.76 0.30 -36.95
C GLY A 47 11.56 -0.52 -36.48
N ALA A 48 11.75 -1.81 -36.16
CA ALA A 48 10.69 -2.61 -35.56
C ALA A 48 10.44 -2.18 -34.10
N ALA A 49 9.17 -2.13 -33.72
CA ALA A 49 8.73 -1.88 -32.35
C ALA A 49 8.87 -3.18 -31.54
N ARG A 50 9.67 -3.14 -30.48
CA ARG A 50 9.78 -4.24 -29.53
C ARG A 50 8.71 -4.08 -28.47
N CYS A 51 7.86 -5.09 -28.36
CA CYS A 51 6.69 -5.05 -27.50
C CYS A 51 6.76 -6.14 -26.43
N ILE A 52 6.12 -5.88 -25.29
CA ILE A 52 5.82 -6.92 -24.31
C ILE A 52 4.36 -7.36 -24.45
N ALA A 53 4.13 -8.67 -24.41
CA ALA A 53 2.79 -9.23 -24.41
C ALA A 53 2.15 -9.12 -23.02
N LEU A 54 0.92 -8.63 -23.00
CA LEU A 54 0.07 -8.56 -21.82
C LEU A 54 -0.78 -9.83 -21.66
N ASP A 55 -0.99 -10.56 -22.75
CA ASP A 55 -1.68 -11.85 -22.78
C ASP A 55 -0.73 -12.99 -23.22
N PRO A 56 -1.12 -14.27 -23.01
CA PRO A 56 -0.40 -15.41 -23.57
C PRO A 56 -0.26 -15.30 -25.09
N VAL A 57 0.97 -15.42 -25.61
CA VAL A 57 1.28 -15.29 -27.06
C VAL A 57 0.94 -16.52 -27.90
N GLN A 58 0.13 -17.45 -27.37
CA GLN A 58 -0.24 -18.67 -28.07
C GLN A 58 -1.06 -18.33 -29.32
N GLY A 59 -0.62 -18.81 -30.48
CA GLY A 59 -1.24 -18.51 -31.78
C GLY A 59 -0.66 -17.29 -32.50
N VAL A 60 0.22 -16.51 -31.87
CA VAL A 60 0.93 -15.40 -32.55
C VAL A 60 2.15 -15.94 -33.29
N GLY A 61 2.09 -15.91 -34.62
CA GLY A 61 3.17 -16.36 -35.51
C GLY A 61 3.85 -15.21 -36.27
N LEU A 62 4.96 -15.52 -36.94
CA LEU A 62 5.60 -14.58 -37.88
C LEU A 62 4.62 -14.20 -38.99
N GLY A 63 4.58 -12.91 -39.33
CA GLY A 63 3.69 -12.36 -40.34
C GLY A 63 2.26 -12.08 -39.89
N THR A 64 1.90 -12.43 -38.63
CA THR A 64 0.61 -12.07 -38.02
C THR A 64 0.39 -10.56 -38.12
N GLU A 65 -0.80 -10.16 -38.53
CA GLU A 65 -1.15 -8.74 -38.67
C GLU A 65 -1.35 -8.12 -37.29
N VAL A 66 -0.80 -6.92 -37.11
CA VAL A 66 -0.83 -6.18 -35.86
C VAL A 66 -1.51 -4.84 -36.08
N ARG A 67 -2.53 -4.55 -35.30
CA ARG A 67 -3.27 -3.29 -35.35
C ARG A 67 -2.78 -2.36 -34.24
N ALA A 68 -2.35 -1.15 -34.60
CA ALA A 68 -2.06 -0.12 -33.61
C ALA A 68 -3.36 0.54 -33.15
N THR A 69 -3.50 0.78 -31.85
CA THR A 69 -4.67 1.51 -31.30
C THR A 69 -4.53 3.03 -31.41
N GLY A 70 -3.34 3.53 -31.75
CA GLY A 70 -3.03 4.96 -31.88
C GLY A 70 -2.68 5.67 -30.56
N GLY A 71 -2.57 4.93 -29.46
CA GLY A 71 -2.15 5.47 -28.18
C GLY A 71 -1.90 4.37 -27.14
N PRO A 72 -1.58 4.75 -25.90
CA PRO A 72 -1.31 3.79 -24.82
C PRO A 72 -2.57 3.07 -24.34
N VAL A 73 -2.37 2.12 -23.41
CA VAL A 73 -3.47 1.54 -22.63
C VAL A 73 -4.27 2.66 -21.97
N THR A 74 -5.59 2.63 -22.17
CA THR A 74 -6.52 3.54 -21.50
C THR A 74 -7.48 2.75 -20.61
N VAL A 75 -7.84 3.33 -19.46
CA VAL A 75 -8.74 2.73 -18.47
C VAL A 75 -9.99 3.61 -18.26
N PRO A 76 -11.15 3.02 -17.96
CA PRO A 76 -12.34 3.78 -17.58
C PRO A 76 -12.07 4.52 -16.26
N VAL A 77 -12.59 5.73 -16.14
CA VAL A 77 -12.56 6.52 -14.90
C VAL A 77 -13.96 7.07 -14.61
N GLY A 78 -14.19 7.55 -13.38
CA GLY A 78 -15.50 8.02 -12.94
C GLY A 78 -16.09 7.20 -11.80
N GLU A 79 -17.28 7.59 -11.34
CA GLU A 79 -18.03 6.82 -10.32
C GLU A 79 -18.44 5.43 -10.82
N ALA A 80 -18.51 5.22 -12.13
CA ALA A 80 -18.86 3.92 -12.72
C ALA A 80 -17.87 2.79 -12.36
N VAL A 81 -16.65 3.12 -11.90
CA VAL A 81 -15.67 2.13 -11.44
C VAL A 81 -15.77 1.81 -9.95
N LEU A 82 -16.56 2.56 -9.17
CA LEU A 82 -16.79 2.28 -7.75
C LEU A 82 -17.56 0.97 -7.57
N GLY A 83 -17.18 0.19 -6.56
CA GLY A 83 -17.76 -1.12 -6.28
C GLY A 83 -17.38 -2.20 -7.29
N ARG A 84 -16.32 -1.97 -8.09
CA ARG A 84 -15.91 -2.90 -9.16
C ARG A 84 -14.59 -3.59 -8.87
N MET A 85 -14.46 -4.81 -9.37
CA MET A 85 -13.19 -5.52 -9.50
C MET A 85 -12.74 -5.50 -10.96
N LEU A 86 -11.59 -4.90 -11.25
CA LEU A 86 -11.10 -4.62 -12.60
C LEU A 86 -9.69 -5.19 -12.83
N ASN A 87 -9.36 -5.48 -14.09
CA ASN A 87 -7.99 -5.83 -14.51
C ASN A 87 -7.20 -4.60 -14.98
N VAL A 88 -5.98 -4.82 -15.50
CA VAL A 88 -5.09 -3.76 -16.03
C VAL A 88 -5.70 -2.90 -17.15
N PHE A 89 -6.64 -3.45 -17.93
CA PHE A 89 -7.34 -2.71 -18.98
C PHE A 89 -8.59 -1.99 -18.48
N GLY A 90 -8.90 -2.13 -17.19
CA GLY A 90 -10.15 -1.69 -16.58
C GLY A 90 -11.36 -2.50 -17.02
N ALA A 91 -11.16 -3.71 -17.53
CA ALA A 91 -12.23 -4.65 -17.82
C ALA A 91 -12.66 -5.37 -16.52
N PRO A 92 -13.95 -5.68 -16.36
CA PRO A 92 -14.46 -6.29 -15.14
C PRO A 92 -14.02 -7.74 -15.00
N ILE A 93 -13.63 -8.10 -13.78
CA ILE A 93 -13.32 -9.48 -13.35
C ILE A 93 -14.22 -9.92 -12.18
N ASP A 94 -15.21 -9.09 -11.82
CA ASP A 94 -16.25 -9.36 -10.81
C ASP A 94 -17.47 -10.13 -11.35
N GLY A 95 -17.48 -10.46 -12.64
CA GLY A 95 -18.64 -11.09 -13.31
C GLY A 95 -19.80 -10.14 -13.59
N LEU A 96 -19.64 -8.83 -13.35
CA LEU A 96 -20.62 -7.80 -13.68
C LEU A 96 -20.34 -7.17 -15.05
N PRO A 97 -21.31 -6.50 -15.69
CA PRO A 97 -21.11 -5.82 -16.97
C PRO A 97 -20.00 -4.75 -16.91
N ALA A 98 -19.37 -4.44 -18.05
CA ALA A 98 -18.32 -3.42 -18.11
C ALA A 98 -18.81 -2.06 -17.55
N PRO A 99 -17.95 -1.31 -16.81
CA PRO A 99 -18.29 0.02 -16.35
C PRO A 99 -18.76 0.92 -17.50
N VAL A 100 -19.96 1.49 -17.37
CA VAL A 100 -20.53 2.39 -18.37
C VAL A 100 -20.00 3.80 -18.13
N THR A 101 -18.96 4.19 -18.88
CA THR A 101 -18.39 5.54 -18.83
C THR A 101 -17.84 5.93 -20.19
N ASP A 102 -18.07 7.18 -20.57
CA ASP A 102 -17.50 7.78 -21.78
C ASP A 102 -16.08 8.33 -21.53
N THR A 103 -15.67 8.42 -20.26
CA THR A 103 -14.36 8.98 -19.89
C THR A 103 -13.35 7.87 -19.67
N ARG A 104 -12.31 7.86 -20.51
CA ARG A 104 -11.13 6.99 -20.37
C ARG A 104 -9.86 7.81 -20.29
N ARG A 105 -8.87 7.33 -19.55
CA ARG A 105 -7.55 7.98 -19.41
C ARG A 105 -6.41 7.03 -19.70
N SER A 106 -5.34 7.56 -20.26
CA SER A 106 -4.06 6.86 -20.42
C SER A 106 -3.55 6.39 -19.07
N ILE A 107 -2.93 5.21 -18.99
CA ILE A 107 -2.27 4.80 -17.74
C ILE A 107 -0.91 5.51 -17.53
N HIS A 108 -0.38 6.13 -18.58
CA HIS A 108 0.88 6.85 -18.56
C HIS A 108 0.62 8.34 -18.46
N HIS A 109 1.02 8.91 -17.33
CA HIS A 109 0.92 10.32 -17.00
C HIS A 109 2.22 10.79 -16.35
N ALA A 110 2.56 12.06 -16.56
CA ALA A 110 3.62 12.71 -15.80
C ALA A 110 3.15 12.96 -14.36
N PRO A 111 4.06 12.95 -13.38
CA PRO A 111 3.72 13.33 -12.01
C PRO A 111 3.27 14.81 -11.94
N PRO A 112 2.48 15.20 -10.92
CA PRO A 112 2.08 16.60 -10.74
C PRO A 112 3.30 17.53 -10.69
N PRO A 113 3.26 18.67 -11.41
CA PRO A 113 4.35 19.62 -11.43
C PRO A 113 4.56 20.24 -10.03
N LEU A 114 5.78 20.67 -9.73
CA LEU A 114 6.13 21.19 -8.41
C LEU A 114 5.24 22.38 -7.98
N THR A 115 4.76 23.19 -8.93
CA THR A 115 3.87 24.33 -8.67
C THR A 115 2.52 23.94 -8.09
N ASP A 116 2.07 22.71 -8.37
CA ASP A 116 0.74 22.23 -8.02
C ASP A 116 0.76 21.39 -6.74
N ARG A 117 1.96 21.01 -6.27
CA ARG A 117 2.15 20.25 -5.03
C ARG A 117 1.92 21.14 -3.80
N VAL A 118 1.30 20.57 -2.78
CA VAL A 118 1.10 21.24 -1.48
C VAL A 118 2.36 21.13 -0.63
N LEU A 119 2.78 22.23 0.00
CA LEU A 119 4.00 22.30 0.82
C LEU A 119 3.77 22.00 2.31
N ARG A 120 2.51 22.04 2.77
CA ARG A 120 2.18 21.77 4.17
C ARG A 120 1.95 20.28 4.38
N ALA A 121 2.72 19.71 5.31
CA ALA A 121 2.52 18.37 5.79
C ALA A 121 1.39 18.37 6.84
N GLU A 122 0.34 17.61 6.58
CA GLU A 122 -0.79 17.40 7.49
C GLU A 122 -0.85 15.92 7.88
N VAL A 123 -1.17 15.63 9.14
CA VAL A 123 -1.36 14.26 9.60
C VAL A 123 -2.77 13.79 9.25
N LEU A 124 -2.87 12.58 8.70
CA LEU A 124 -4.13 11.86 8.57
C LEU A 124 -4.39 11.08 9.87
N GLU A 125 -5.41 11.48 10.61
CA GLU A 125 -5.86 10.76 11.80
C GLU A 125 -6.54 9.46 11.37
N THR A 126 -5.97 8.32 11.79
CA THR A 126 -6.46 6.99 11.40
C THR A 126 -7.47 6.41 12.37
N GLY A 127 -7.53 6.96 13.58
CA GLY A 127 -8.33 6.41 14.68
C GLY A 127 -7.71 5.17 15.32
N ILE A 128 -6.47 4.82 14.96
CA ILE A 128 -5.74 3.64 15.44
C ILE A 128 -4.61 4.12 16.37
N LYS A 129 -4.74 3.85 17.67
CA LYS A 129 -3.84 4.35 18.73
C LYS A 129 -2.36 4.18 18.41
N ALA A 130 -1.95 2.97 18.01
CA ALA A 130 -0.55 2.67 17.73
C ALA A 130 0.02 3.44 16.53
N ILE A 131 -0.79 3.66 15.49
CA ILE A 131 -0.38 4.39 14.28
C ILE A 131 -0.35 5.88 14.59
N ASP A 132 -1.46 6.44 15.08
CA ASP A 132 -1.57 7.88 15.31
C ASP A 132 -0.54 8.39 16.32
N LEU A 133 -0.23 7.60 17.37
CA LEU A 133 0.79 7.97 18.34
C LEU A 133 2.21 7.85 17.80
N LEU A 134 2.58 6.70 17.22
CA LEU A 134 3.99 6.32 17.01
C LEU A 134 4.46 6.46 15.56
N ALA A 135 3.56 6.28 14.60
CA ALA A 135 3.87 6.33 13.17
C ALA A 135 2.76 7.11 12.42
N PRO A 136 2.51 8.40 12.78
CA PRO A 136 1.45 9.18 12.19
C PRO A 136 1.58 9.24 10.66
N ILE A 137 0.47 8.99 9.97
CA ILE A 137 0.43 8.94 8.50
C ILE A 137 0.32 10.36 7.96
N GLU A 138 1.11 10.67 6.93
CA GLU A 138 1.03 11.95 6.22
C GLU A 138 -0.12 11.92 5.21
N ARG A 139 -0.97 12.96 5.22
CA ARG A 139 -2.01 13.16 4.21
C ARG A 139 -1.37 13.41 2.84
N GLY A 140 -1.64 12.51 1.90
CA GLY A 140 -1.03 12.45 0.57
C GLY A 140 0.43 11.99 0.55
N GLY A 141 0.90 11.46 1.68
CA GLY A 141 2.18 10.79 1.80
C GLY A 141 2.11 9.31 1.39
N LYS A 142 3.23 8.62 1.61
CA LYS A 142 3.38 7.19 1.29
C LYS A 142 3.82 6.45 2.53
N THR A 143 3.02 5.50 2.98
CA THR A 143 3.30 4.69 4.16
C THR A 143 3.62 3.26 3.73
N GLY A 144 4.76 2.75 4.16
CA GLY A 144 5.10 1.34 3.99
C GLY A 144 4.52 0.50 5.12
N LEU A 145 3.78 -0.55 4.79
CA LEU A 145 3.31 -1.57 5.72
C LEU A 145 4.19 -2.81 5.58
N PHE A 146 4.94 -3.12 6.64
CA PHE A 146 5.86 -4.24 6.70
C PHE A 146 5.28 -5.35 7.58
N GLY A 147 5.47 -6.61 7.19
CA GLY A 147 4.99 -7.71 8.01
C GLY A 147 4.95 -9.05 7.26
N GLY A 148 5.24 -10.12 8.01
CA GLY A 148 5.13 -11.49 7.52
C GLY A 148 3.68 -11.91 7.24
N ALA A 149 3.50 -13.16 6.80
CA ALA A 149 2.16 -13.74 6.70
C ALA A 149 1.53 -13.89 8.10
N GLY A 150 0.22 -13.68 8.21
CA GLY A 150 -0.55 -13.94 9.44
C GLY A 150 -0.42 -12.90 10.56
N VAL A 151 0.29 -11.78 10.37
CA VAL A 151 0.44 -10.72 11.39
C VAL A 151 -0.72 -9.70 11.39
N GLY A 152 -1.77 -9.91 10.59
CA GLY A 152 -2.93 -9.01 10.52
C GLY A 152 -2.83 -7.84 9.54
N LYS A 153 -2.01 -7.95 8.46
CA LYS A 153 -1.90 -6.90 7.43
C LYS A 153 -3.25 -6.57 6.79
N THR A 154 -3.95 -7.58 6.26
CA THR A 154 -5.26 -7.39 5.61
C THR A 154 -6.27 -6.79 6.57
N VAL A 155 -6.32 -7.29 7.80
CA VAL A 155 -7.19 -6.76 8.87
C VAL A 155 -6.91 -5.27 9.13
N LEU A 156 -5.64 -4.87 9.23
CA LEU A 156 -5.27 -3.47 9.41
C LEU A 156 -5.65 -2.61 8.20
N LEU A 157 -5.43 -3.11 6.98
CA LEU A 157 -5.82 -2.41 5.75
C LEU A 157 -7.35 -2.21 5.68
N SER A 158 -8.11 -3.26 5.97
CA SER A 158 -9.57 -3.24 6.05
C SER A 158 -10.06 -2.20 7.05
N GLU A 159 -9.47 -2.14 8.24
CA GLU A 159 -9.82 -1.14 9.26
C GLU A 159 -9.50 0.29 8.80
N LEU A 160 -8.36 0.49 8.14
CA LEU A 160 -7.99 1.80 7.61
C LEU A 160 -8.95 2.26 6.51
N ILE A 161 -9.43 1.35 5.65
CA ILE A 161 -10.48 1.64 4.67
C ILE A 161 -11.75 2.06 5.40
N HIS A 162 -12.20 1.26 6.37
CA HIS A 162 -13.43 1.52 7.13
C HIS A 162 -13.37 2.90 7.81
N ASN A 163 -12.31 3.19 8.57
CA ASN A 163 -12.15 4.46 9.28
C ASN A 163 -12.07 5.65 8.32
N THR A 164 -11.38 5.48 7.19
CA THR A 164 -11.29 6.53 6.17
C THR A 164 -12.64 6.80 5.53
N VAL A 165 -13.42 5.76 5.24
CA VAL A 165 -14.74 5.87 4.61
C VAL A 165 -15.80 6.47 5.55
N GLU A 166 -15.70 6.24 6.86
CA GLU A 166 -16.62 6.81 7.85
C GLU A 166 -16.31 8.28 8.16
N HIS A 167 -15.03 8.65 8.27
CA HIS A 167 -14.62 9.99 8.70
C HIS A 167 -14.21 10.94 7.58
N HIS A 168 -13.81 10.41 6.43
CA HIS A 168 -13.42 11.21 5.27
C HIS A 168 -14.38 10.94 4.09
N HIS A 169 -14.81 12.01 3.41
CA HIS A 169 -15.61 11.92 2.19
C HIS A 169 -14.77 11.50 0.96
N GLY A 170 -13.90 10.51 1.14
CA GLY A 170 -12.92 10.05 0.15
C GLY A 170 -13.28 8.72 -0.51
N VAL A 171 -12.48 8.34 -1.51
CA VAL A 171 -12.58 7.06 -2.22
C VAL A 171 -11.38 6.19 -1.86
N SER A 172 -11.60 4.90 -1.70
CA SER A 172 -10.49 3.94 -1.51
C SER A 172 -10.23 3.15 -2.79
N LEU A 173 -8.96 2.95 -3.14
CA LEU A 173 -8.55 2.08 -4.22
C LEU A 173 -7.61 1.01 -3.69
N PHE A 174 -7.88 -0.24 -4.04
CA PHE A 174 -6.99 -1.37 -3.78
C PHE A 174 -6.32 -1.80 -5.08
N CYS A 175 -5.00 -1.91 -5.07
CA CYS A 175 -4.19 -2.37 -6.19
C CYS A 175 -3.43 -3.64 -5.78
N GLY A 176 -3.93 -4.79 -6.24
CA GLY A 176 -3.30 -6.08 -6.09
C GLY A 176 -2.26 -6.33 -7.18
N ILE A 177 -0.99 -5.99 -6.92
CA ILE A 177 0.13 -6.23 -7.84
C ILE A 177 0.75 -7.59 -7.53
N GLY A 178 0.60 -8.53 -8.45
CA GLY A 178 1.10 -9.90 -8.29
C GLY A 178 0.50 -10.60 -7.08
N GLU A 179 -0.78 -10.38 -6.80
CA GLU A 179 -1.48 -10.97 -5.67
C GLU A 179 -2.06 -12.35 -6.02
N ARG A 180 -2.27 -13.20 -5.02
CA ARG A 180 -2.91 -14.50 -5.20
C ARG A 180 -4.40 -14.33 -5.46
N SER A 181 -4.94 -15.07 -6.43
CA SER A 181 -6.38 -15.02 -6.76
C SER A 181 -7.29 -15.37 -5.57
N ARG A 182 -6.82 -16.25 -4.66
CA ARG A 182 -7.52 -16.59 -3.42
C ARG A 182 -7.62 -15.38 -2.47
N GLU A 183 -6.53 -14.63 -2.29
CA GLU A 183 -6.49 -13.46 -1.40
C GLU A 183 -7.31 -12.31 -1.98
N ALA A 184 -7.33 -12.16 -3.32
CA ALA A 184 -8.20 -11.23 -4.01
C ALA A 184 -9.71 -11.52 -3.80
N GLU A 185 -10.11 -12.80 -3.87
CA GLU A 185 -11.50 -13.22 -3.61
C GLU A 185 -11.89 -13.01 -2.15
N GLU A 186 -11.00 -13.38 -1.22
CA GLU A 186 -11.20 -13.22 0.23
C GLU A 186 -11.42 -11.74 0.57
N LEU A 187 -10.56 -10.85 0.08
CA LEU A 187 -10.70 -9.41 0.26
C LEU A 187 -12.01 -8.89 -0.35
N TRP A 188 -12.40 -9.34 -1.54
CA TRP A 188 -13.66 -8.93 -2.17
C TRP A 188 -14.89 -9.31 -1.35
N ARG A 189 -14.88 -10.52 -0.77
CA ARG A 189 -15.94 -11.00 0.12
C ARG A 189 -15.97 -10.19 1.42
N GLU A 190 -14.83 -10.04 2.09
CA GLU A 190 -14.70 -9.30 3.34
C GLU A 190 -15.14 -7.84 3.21
N MET A 191 -14.75 -7.16 2.12
CA MET A 191 -15.17 -5.77 1.87
C MET A 191 -16.67 -5.65 1.56
N GLY A 192 -17.26 -6.71 0.99
CA GLY A 192 -18.71 -6.83 0.82
C GLY A 192 -19.43 -7.00 2.16
N GLU A 193 -18.94 -7.88 3.02
CA GLU A 193 -19.48 -8.13 4.37
C GLU A 193 -19.34 -6.91 5.28
N ALA A 194 -18.24 -6.18 5.18
CA ALA A 194 -18.00 -4.93 5.91
C ALA A 194 -18.80 -3.73 5.37
N GLY A 195 -19.51 -3.87 4.24
CA GLY A 195 -20.35 -2.81 3.68
C GLY A 195 -19.58 -1.63 3.07
N VAL A 196 -18.28 -1.78 2.82
CA VAL A 196 -17.41 -0.71 2.26
C VAL A 196 -17.18 -0.83 0.76
N ARG A 197 -17.57 -1.97 0.15
CA ARG A 197 -17.34 -2.29 -1.26
C ARG A 197 -17.80 -1.18 -2.22
N ASP A 198 -18.97 -0.59 -2.00
CA ASP A 198 -19.57 0.38 -2.93
C ASP A 198 -18.79 1.70 -3.01
N LYS A 199 -17.86 1.94 -2.07
CA LYS A 199 -17.01 3.14 -2.01
C LYS A 199 -15.56 2.87 -2.40
N MET A 200 -15.26 1.69 -2.93
CA MET A 200 -13.91 1.32 -3.32
C MET A 200 -13.80 0.75 -4.74
N VAL A 201 -12.63 0.90 -5.33
CA VAL A 201 -12.26 0.25 -6.59
C VAL A 201 -11.18 -0.77 -6.33
N MET A 202 -11.33 -2.00 -6.81
CA MET A 202 -10.27 -3.01 -6.72
C MET A 202 -9.70 -3.29 -8.11
N LEU A 203 -8.38 -3.16 -8.24
CA LEU A 203 -7.64 -3.51 -9.45
C LEU A 203 -6.67 -4.64 -9.16
N PHE A 204 -6.66 -5.67 -10.01
CA PHE A 204 -5.77 -6.82 -9.84
C PHE A 204 -4.95 -7.08 -11.09
N GLY A 205 -3.66 -7.34 -10.86
CA GLY A 205 -2.74 -7.96 -11.80
C GLY A 205 -2.18 -9.21 -11.13
N GLN A 206 -2.83 -10.36 -11.30
CA GLN A 206 -2.60 -11.56 -10.51
C GLN A 206 -1.25 -12.23 -10.79
N MET A 207 -0.80 -13.11 -9.87
CA MET A 207 0.49 -13.83 -10.02
C MET A 207 0.60 -14.69 -11.29
N ASN A 208 -0.53 -15.19 -11.81
CA ASN A 208 -0.60 -16.03 -13.01
C ASN A 208 -0.59 -15.21 -14.32
N GLU A 209 -0.68 -13.88 -14.25
CA GLU A 209 -0.67 -13.01 -15.42
C GLU A 209 0.76 -12.66 -15.86
N SER A 210 0.89 -12.10 -17.07
CA SER A 210 2.18 -11.76 -17.63
C SER A 210 2.93 -10.73 -16.75
N PRO A 211 4.27 -10.72 -16.76
CA PRO A 211 5.03 -9.68 -16.06
C PRO A 211 4.69 -8.28 -16.56
N GLY A 212 4.27 -8.13 -17.83
CA GLY A 212 3.77 -6.86 -18.36
C GLY A 212 2.52 -6.37 -17.64
N VAL A 213 1.54 -7.25 -17.40
CA VAL A 213 0.33 -6.92 -16.63
C VAL A 213 0.67 -6.47 -15.22
N ARG A 214 1.50 -7.24 -14.51
CA ARG A 214 1.94 -6.91 -13.15
C ARG A 214 2.72 -5.61 -13.09
N PHE A 215 3.49 -5.28 -14.12
CA PHE A 215 4.23 -4.02 -14.21
C PHE A 215 3.32 -2.80 -14.47
N LEU A 216 2.16 -2.98 -15.11
CA LEU A 216 1.28 -1.88 -15.51
C LEU A 216 0.07 -1.65 -14.60
N VAL A 217 -0.38 -2.66 -13.87
CA VAL A 217 -1.61 -2.56 -13.05
C VAL A 217 -1.53 -1.43 -12.01
N GLY A 218 -0.36 -1.18 -11.43
CA GLY A 218 -0.14 -0.06 -10.50
C GLY A 218 -0.42 1.29 -11.14
N LYS A 219 0.01 1.49 -12.40
CA LYS A 219 -0.27 2.72 -13.16
C LYS A 219 -1.75 2.86 -13.50
N SER A 220 -2.43 1.74 -13.73
CA SER A 220 -3.88 1.71 -14.01
C SER A 220 -4.68 2.14 -12.79
N ALA A 221 -4.36 1.60 -11.62
CA ALA A 221 -4.98 1.98 -10.36
C ALA A 221 -4.73 3.46 -10.03
N LEU A 222 -3.49 3.91 -10.23
CA LEU A 222 -3.13 5.30 -9.99
C LEU A 222 -3.87 6.27 -10.91
N THR A 223 -4.13 5.89 -12.15
CA THR A 223 -4.90 6.71 -13.10
C THR A 223 -6.35 6.90 -12.64
N MET A 224 -6.96 5.87 -12.07
CA MET A 224 -8.29 5.98 -11.47
C MET A 224 -8.26 6.83 -10.18
N ALA A 225 -7.23 6.67 -9.34
CA ALA A 225 -7.03 7.49 -8.15
C ALA A 225 -6.83 8.97 -8.50
N GLU A 226 -6.03 9.26 -9.53
CA GLU A 226 -5.78 10.62 -10.03
C GLU A 226 -7.06 11.29 -10.56
N TYR A 227 -8.00 10.53 -11.14
CA TYR A 227 -9.31 11.09 -11.50
C TYR A 227 -10.07 11.61 -10.27
N PHE A 228 -10.13 10.84 -9.18
CA PHE A 228 -10.80 11.30 -7.96
C PHE A 228 -10.07 12.47 -7.31
N ARG A 229 -8.74 12.51 -7.36
CA ARG A 229 -7.94 13.65 -6.89
C ARG A 229 -8.15 14.91 -7.73
N ASP A 230 -8.02 14.81 -9.05
CA ASP A 230 -7.86 15.97 -9.94
C ASP A 230 -9.18 16.49 -10.53
N ASP A 231 -10.20 15.65 -10.62
CA ASP A 231 -11.50 16.00 -11.23
C ASP A 231 -12.63 16.03 -10.21
N ARG A 232 -12.59 15.12 -9.23
CA ARG A 232 -13.57 15.11 -8.13
C ARG A 232 -13.10 15.91 -6.92
N GLU A 233 -11.85 16.35 -6.89
CA GLU A 233 -11.26 17.13 -5.80
C GLU A 233 -11.42 16.45 -4.43
N GLN A 234 -11.24 15.13 -4.42
CA GLN A 234 -11.40 14.27 -3.25
C GLN A 234 -10.06 13.72 -2.77
N ASP A 235 -9.99 13.47 -1.47
CA ASP A 235 -8.90 12.67 -0.90
C ASP A 235 -9.12 11.20 -1.22
N VAL A 236 -8.02 10.53 -1.57
CA VAL A 236 -8.01 9.16 -2.05
C VAL A 236 -7.06 8.34 -1.19
N LEU A 237 -7.55 7.21 -0.69
CA LEU A 237 -6.71 6.21 -0.04
C LEU A 237 -6.31 5.14 -1.06
N LEU A 238 -5.04 5.07 -1.43
CA LEU A 238 -4.51 4.09 -2.37
C LEU A 238 -3.72 3.00 -1.65
N LEU A 239 -4.30 1.81 -1.59
CA LEU A 239 -3.68 0.62 -1.03
C LEU A 239 -2.99 -0.18 -2.13
N VAL A 240 -1.70 -0.46 -1.96
CA VAL A 240 -0.91 -1.24 -2.93
C VAL A 240 -0.36 -2.49 -2.26
N ASP A 241 -0.86 -3.66 -2.64
CA ASP A 241 -0.32 -4.95 -2.21
C ASP A 241 0.10 -5.76 -3.45
N ASN A 242 1.37 -5.88 -3.82
CA ASN A 242 2.57 -5.46 -3.10
C ASN A 242 3.47 -4.61 -4.00
N ILE A 243 4.01 -3.50 -3.49
CA ILE A 243 4.87 -2.62 -4.30
C ILE A 243 6.18 -3.32 -4.71
N PHE A 244 6.67 -4.30 -3.93
CA PHE A 244 7.83 -5.08 -4.33
C PHE A 244 7.55 -5.93 -5.58
N ARG A 245 6.30 -6.39 -5.79
CA ARG A 245 5.92 -7.16 -6.98
C ARG A 245 5.96 -6.32 -8.25
N PHE A 246 5.76 -5.00 -8.16
CA PHE A 246 6.00 -4.08 -9.26
C PHE A 246 7.49 -4.09 -9.66
N VAL A 247 8.39 -4.03 -8.68
CA VAL A 247 9.85 -4.10 -8.92
C VAL A 247 10.23 -5.44 -9.53
N GLN A 248 9.73 -6.55 -8.97
CA GLN A 248 9.97 -7.90 -9.49
C GLN A 248 9.51 -8.04 -10.94
N ALA A 249 8.30 -7.58 -11.24
CA ALA A 249 7.77 -7.57 -12.61
C ALA A 249 8.67 -6.73 -13.53
N GLY A 250 9.12 -5.55 -13.10
CA GLY A 250 10.07 -4.72 -13.87
C GLY A 250 11.40 -5.43 -14.14
N SER A 251 11.93 -6.19 -13.18
CA SER A 251 13.14 -7.02 -13.38
C SER A 251 12.92 -8.11 -14.42
N GLU A 252 11.78 -8.81 -14.37
CA GLU A 252 11.41 -9.81 -15.37
C GLU A 252 11.24 -9.20 -16.78
N VAL A 253 10.53 -8.07 -16.88
CA VAL A 253 10.36 -7.31 -18.14
C VAL A 253 11.73 -6.88 -18.69
N SER A 254 12.61 -6.33 -17.85
CA SER A 254 13.95 -5.89 -18.24
C SER A 254 14.81 -7.04 -18.75
N GLY A 255 14.76 -8.20 -18.10
CA GLY A 255 15.45 -9.42 -18.53
C GLY A 255 14.95 -9.90 -19.89
N LEU A 256 13.62 -9.92 -20.10
CA LEU A 256 13.00 -10.26 -21.38
C LEU A 256 13.41 -9.28 -22.50
N MET A 257 13.56 -7.99 -22.19
CA MET A 257 14.02 -6.98 -23.14
C MET A 257 15.51 -7.11 -23.51
N GLY A 258 16.26 -7.98 -22.83
CA GLY A 258 17.69 -8.18 -23.03
C GLY A 258 18.55 -7.06 -22.47
N ARG A 259 18.04 -6.29 -21.50
CA ARG A 259 18.85 -5.27 -20.80
C ARG A 259 19.82 -5.97 -19.86
N MET A 260 21.04 -5.43 -19.74
CA MET A 260 22.00 -5.94 -18.76
C MET A 260 21.47 -5.73 -17.33
N PRO A 261 21.47 -6.77 -16.49
CA PRO A 261 21.02 -6.65 -15.10
C PRO A 261 22.00 -5.77 -14.30
N SER A 262 21.45 -5.09 -13.30
CA SER A 262 22.18 -4.30 -12.31
C SER A 262 22.50 -5.16 -11.06
N ARG A 263 22.79 -4.50 -9.94
CA ARG A 263 23.04 -5.14 -8.64
C ARG A 263 21.91 -6.12 -8.28
N VAL A 264 22.29 -7.30 -7.79
CA VAL A 264 21.37 -8.35 -7.32
C VAL A 264 20.37 -8.83 -8.39
N GLY A 265 20.61 -8.51 -9.68
CA GLY A 265 19.75 -8.95 -10.78
C GLY A 265 18.58 -8.02 -11.12
N TYR A 266 18.43 -6.88 -10.42
CA TYR A 266 17.39 -5.90 -10.73
C TYR A 266 17.62 -5.19 -12.06
N GLN A 267 16.57 -4.57 -12.60
CA GLN A 267 16.67 -3.78 -13.81
C GLN A 267 17.57 -2.53 -13.62
N PRO A 268 18.31 -2.10 -14.65
CA PRO A 268 19.12 -0.88 -14.58
C PRO A 268 18.29 0.40 -14.42
N THR A 269 17.00 0.33 -14.76
CA THR A 269 16.01 1.41 -14.70
C THR A 269 15.16 1.41 -13.42
N LEU A 270 15.57 0.66 -12.38
CA LEU A 270 14.78 0.45 -11.17
C LEU A 270 14.31 1.75 -10.52
N ALA A 271 15.25 2.68 -10.30
CA ALA A 271 14.96 3.94 -9.65
C ALA A 271 13.99 4.82 -10.46
N THR A 272 14.18 4.89 -11.78
CA THR A 272 13.33 5.74 -12.65
C THR A 272 11.94 5.15 -12.85
N GLU A 273 11.83 3.82 -13.00
CA GLU A 273 10.54 3.14 -13.11
C GLU A 273 9.74 3.23 -11.82
N LEU A 274 10.39 3.04 -10.66
CA LEU A 274 9.74 3.22 -9.36
C LEU A 274 9.30 4.68 -9.16
N ALA A 275 10.16 5.64 -9.45
CA ALA A 275 9.82 7.06 -9.35
C ALA A 275 8.64 7.44 -10.27
N SER A 276 8.54 6.83 -11.46
CA SER A 276 7.43 7.09 -12.39
C SER A 276 6.06 6.74 -11.81
N LEU A 277 6.01 5.81 -10.85
CA LEU A 277 4.81 5.44 -10.12
C LEU A 277 4.68 6.24 -8.82
N GLN A 278 5.75 6.30 -8.02
CA GLN A 278 5.72 6.91 -6.69
C GLN A 278 5.54 8.43 -6.72
N GLU A 279 6.06 9.14 -7.72
CA GLU A 279 5.95 10.60 -7.79
C GLU A 279 4.58 11.11 -8.25
N ARG A 280 3.76 10.23 -8.81
CA ARG A 280 2.35 10.52 -9.15
C ARG A 280 1.45 10.48 -7.92
N ILE A 281 1.82 9.71 -6.90
CA ILE A 281 1.20 9.72 -5.57
C ILE A 281 1.70 10.97 -4.85
N ALA A 282 0.85 12.00 -4.81
CA ALA A 282 1.17 13.28 -4.19
C ALA A 282 -0.10 14.06 -3.85
N SER A 283 0.02 14.96 -2.88
CA SER A 283 -0.95 16.02 -2.59
C SER A 283 -0.86 17.16 -3.61
N THR A 284 -1.99 17.48 -4.23
CA THR A 284 -2.17 18.66 -5.07
C THR A 284 -3.12 19.64 -4.39
N ARG A 285 -3.28 20.84 -4.97
CA ARG A 285 -4.25 21.83 -4.47
C ARG A 285 -5.71 21.37 -4.55
N LYS A 286 -5.98 20.33 -5.33
CA LYS A 286 -7.33 19.79 -5.58
C LYS A 286 -7.68 18.64 -4.64
N GLY A 287 -6.70 17.86 -4.20
CA GLY A 287 -6.91 16.72 -3.32
C GLY A 287 -5.61 15.99 -3.04
N ALA A 288 -5.66 14.97 -2.19
CA ALA A 288 -4.50 14.17 -1.83
C ALA A 288 -4.68 12.69 -2.18
N ILE A 289 -3.62 12.01 -2.62
CA ILE A 289 -3.58 10.55 -2.69
C ILE A 289 -2.67 10.06 -1.56
N THR A 290 -3.27 9.60 -0.46
CA THR A 290 -2.55 8.96 0.63
C THR A 290 -2.36 7.50 0.27
N SER A 291 -1.13 7.02 0.19
CA SER A 291 -0.86 5.63 -0.20
C SER A 291 -0.35 4.79 0.95
N ILE A 292 -0.91 3.59 1.13
CA ILE A 292 -0.41 2.57 2.05
C ILE A 292 0.02 1.37 1.23
N GLN A 293 1.29 1.03 1.31
CA GLN A 293 1.92 0.08 0.41
C GLN A 293 2.47 -1.08 1.22
N ALA A 294 1.99 -2.28 0.99
CA ALA A 294 2.63 -3.46 1.55
C ALA A 294 4.01 -3.62 0.89
N VAL A 295 5.05 -3.70 1.72
CA VAL A 295 6.43 -3.86 1.26
C VAL A 295 6.94 -5.20 1.73
N TYR A 296 7.25 -6.06 0.77
CA TYR A 296 8.01 -7.29 1.03
C TYR A 296 9.51 -6.97 0.99
N VAL A 297 10.23 -7.27 2.08
CA VAL A 297 11.69 -7.15 2.15
C VAL A 297 12.28 -8.55 1.90
N PRO A 298 13.01 -8.75 0.79
CA PRO A 298 13.62 -10.05 0.48
C PRO A 298 14.57 -10.49 1.59
N ALA A 299 14.36 -11.69 2.12
CA ALA A 299 15.21 -12.30 3.15
C ALA A 299 15.46 -11.39 4.40
N ASP A 300 14.51 -10.49 4.70
CA ASP A 300 14.65 -9.48 5.76
C ASP A 300 15.91 -8.57 5.61
N ASP A 301 16.46 -8.46 4.39
CA ASP A 301 17.61 -7.62 4.05
C ASP A 301 17.18 -6.21 3.62
N PHE A 302 17.21 -5.27 4.56
CA PHE A 302 16.92 -3.86 4.32
C PHE A 302 17.94 -3.15 3.42
N THR A 303 19.08 -3.79 3.13
CA THR A 303 20.11 -3.26 2.23
C THR A 303 19.91 -3.66 0.77
N ASP A 304 18.90 -4.51 0.49
CA ASP A 304 18.49 -4.84 -0.85
C ASP A 304 18.15 -3.56 -1.66
N PRO A 305 18.63 -3.43 -2.92
CA PRO A 305 18.38 -2.24 -3.74
C PRO A 305 16.90 -1.88 -3.92
N ALA A 306 16.01 -2.85 -4.08
CA ALA A 306 14.58 -2.59 -4.21
C ALA A 306 14.01 -2.02 -2.92
N ALA A 307 14.34 -2.63 -1.78
CA ALA A 307 13.94 -2.15 -0.46
C ALA A 307 14.45 -0.71 -0.25
N ALA A 308 15.75 -0.46 -0.45
CA ALA A 308 16.35 0.86 -0.28
C ALA A 308 15.69 1.94 -1.17
N HIS A 309 15.40 1.64 -2.44
CA HIS A 309 14.72 2.57 -3.33
C HIS A 309 13.25 2.82 -2.91
N ILE A 310 12.52 1.77 -2.49
CA ILE A 310 11.16 1.92 -1.97
C ILE A 310 11.17 2.82 -0.73
N PHE A 311 12.05 2.55 0.25
CA PHE A 311 12.16 3.35 1.48
C PHE A 311 12.39 4.83 1.21
N SER A 312 13.17 5.16 0.19
CA SER A 312 13.46 6.56 -0.13
C SER A 312 12.22 7.39 -0.54
N HIS A 313 11.13 6.72 -0.92
CA HIS A 313 9.86 7.37 -1.24
C HIS A 313 8.84 7.37 -0.10
N LEU A 314 9.07 6.63 1.00
CA LEU A 314 8.11 6.51 2.09
C LEU A 314 8.29 7.65 3.11
N SER A 315 7.17 8.23 3.54
CA SER A 315 7.13 9.19 4.65
C SER A 315 6.85 8.53 6.01
N ALA A 316 6.28 7.32 6.02
CA ALA A 316 6.14 6.53 7.24
C ALA A 316 6.38 5.04 6.99
N SER A 317 6.82 4.32 8.02
CA SER A 317 6.98 2.87 8.05
C SER A 317 6.22 2.30 9.25
N VAL A 318 5.22 1.47 8.97
CA VAL A 318 4.46 0.71 9.99
C VAL A 318 4.90 -0.74 9.89
N VAL A 319 5.58 -1.23 10.93
CA VAL A 319 6.12 -2.59 10.97
C VAL A 319 5.21 -3.46 11.83
N LEU A 320 4.72 -4.58 11.30
CA LEU A 320 3.94 -5.57 12.02
C LEU A 320 4.83 -6.73 12.46
N SER A 321 4.85 -6.98 13.77
CA SER A 321 5.72 -7.96 14.42
C SER A 321 5.01 -9.29 14.63
N ARG A 322 5.66 -10.39 14.18
CA ARG A 322 5.21 -11.76 14.47
C ARG A 322 5.17 -12.07 15.96
N LYS A 323 6.12 -11.51 16.71
CA LYS A 323 6.22 -11.71 18.16
C LYS A 323 5.02 -11.13 18.89
N ARG A 324 4.66 -9.88 18.58
CA ARG A 324 3.45 -9.24 19.13
C ARG A 324 2.18 -9.97 18.76
N ALA A 325 2.07 -10.42 17.50
CA ALA A 325 0.94 -11.24 17.06
C ALA A 325 0.83 -12.57 17.84
N SER A 326 1.97 -13.22 18.13
CA SER A 326 1.99 -14.46 18.92
C SER A 326 1.65 -14.27 20.40
N GLU A 327 1.83 -13.05 20.92
CA GLU A 327 1.41 -12.63 22.26
C GLU A 327 -0.07 -12.19 22.29
N GLY A 328 -0.76 -12.20 21.15
CA GLY A 328 -2.16 -11.79 21.02
C GLY A 328 -2.37 -10.27 20.97
N LEU A 329 -1.31 -9.47 20.81
CA LEU A 329 -1.42 -8.00 20.76
C LEU A 329 -1.79 -7.54 19.35
N TYR A 330 -3.04 -7.08 19.17
CA TYR A 330 -3.56 -6.57 17.90
C TYR A 330 -4.03 -5.10 17.99
N PRO A 331 -3.70 -4.23 17.00
CA PRO A 331 -2.87 -4.52 15.84
C PRO A 331 -1.41 -4.79 16.22
N ALA A 332 -0.75 -5.71 15.51
CA ALA A 332 0.59 -6.19 15.85
C ALA A 332 1.72 -5.20 15.48
N VAL A 333 1.47 -3.89 15.61
CA VAL A 333 2.42 -2.82 15.29
C VAL A 333 3.60 -2.87 16.26
N ASP A 334 4.81 -2.86 15.71
CA ASP A 334 6.05 -2.76 16.46
C ASP A 334 6.32 -1.28 16.80
N PRO A 335 6.28 -0.90 18.08
CA PRO A 335 6.40 0.49 18.50
C PRO A 335 7.81 1.07 18.33
N LEU A 336 8.83 0.21 18.25
CA LEU A 336 10.24 0.58 18.15
C LEU A 336 10.73 0.56 16.70
N ALA A 337 10.23 -0.36 15.88
CA ALA A 337 10.60 -0.46 14.46
C ALA A 337 9.75 0.43 13.54
N SER A 338 8.55 0.82 13.96
CA SER A 338 7.71 1.75 13.18
C SER A 338 8.17 3.20 13.36
N ALA A 339 8.17 3.99 12.28
CA ALA A 339 8.64 5.38 12.28
C ALA A 339 7.84 6.25 11.31
N SER A 340 7.90 7.57 11.49
CA SER A 340 7.29 8.54 10.57
C SER A 340 8.09 9.84 10.56
N VAL A 341 8.26 10.43 9.38
CA VAL A 341 8.86 11.77 9.22
C VAL A 341 7.98 12.86 9.83
N MET A 342 6.69 12.57 10.02
CA MET A 342 5.71 13.49 10.62
C MET A 342 5.89 13.64 12.12
N LEU A 343 6.56 12.68 12.79
CA LEU A 343 6.74 12.69 14.24
C LEU A 343 7.84 13.68 14.66
N THR A 344 7.60 14.96 14.41
CA THR A 344 8.46 16.08 14.81
C THR A 344 7.62 17.17 15.50
N PRO A 345 8.18 17.93 16.45
CA PRO A 345 7.41 18.94 17.19
C PRO A 345 6.77 20.02 16.30
N GLY A 346 7.35 20.31 15.14
CA GLY A 346 6.84 21.31 14.21
C GLY A 346 5.60 20.86 13.43
N VAL A 347 5.31 19.55 13.39
CA VAL A 347 4.19 18.97 12.64
C VAL A 347 3.10 18.47 13.59
N VAL A 348 3.45 17.58 14.51
CA VAL A 348 2.48 16.98 15.47
C VAL A 348 2.29 17.81 16.74
N GLY A 349 3.12 18.84 16.94
CA GLY A 349 3.14 19.61 18.19
C GLY A 349 4.02 18.98 19.28
N GLN A 350 4.41 19.80 20.25
CA GLN A 350 5.35 19.41 21.31
C GLN A 350 4.78 18.30 22.21
N ARG A 351 3.50 18.40 22.58
CA ARG A 351 2.82 17.44 23.45
C ARG A 351 2.85 16.02 22.86
N HIS A 352 2.37 15.85 21.62
CA HIS A 352 2.37 14.55 20.95
C HIS A 352 3.79 13.97 20.85
N TYR A 353 4.75 14.79 20.41
CA TYR A 353 6.15 14.37 20.28
C TYR A 353 6.74 13.86 21.62
N ASP A 354 6.53 14.59 22.71
CA ASP A 354 7.07 14.21 24.03
C ASP A 354 6.44 12.92 24.57
N VAL A 355 5.12 12.77 24.40
CA VAL A 355 4.40 11.55 24.79
C VAL A 355 4.90 10.35 23.99
N ALA A 356 4.95 10.45 22.66
CA ALA A 356 5.41 9.37 21.80
C ALA A 356 6.86 8.96 22.12
N ARG A 357 7.74 9.94 22.40
CA ARG A 357 9.13 9.68 22.81
C ARG A 357 9.20 9.00 24.17
N ALA A 358 8.39 9.42 25.14
CA ALA A 358 8.34 8.82 26.46
C ALA A 358 7.85 7.36 26.40
N VAL A 359 6.78 7.09 25.63
CA VAL A 359 6.28 5.72 25.39
C VAL A 359 7.38 4.86 24.75
N ARG A 360 8.03 5.31 23.68
CA ARG A 360 9.14 4.57 23.05
C ARG A 360 10.29 4.27 24.00
N ARG A 361 10.69 5.25 24.81
CA ARG A 361 11.76 5.07 25.80
C ARG A 361 11.38 4.00 26.82
N THR A 362 10.18 4.08 27.39
CA THR A 362 9.70 3.09 28.38
C THR A 362 9.59 1.69 27.79
N LEU A 363 9.18 1.55 26.52
CA LEU A 363 9.13 0.26 25.84
C LEU A 363 10.53 -0.29 25.50
N ALA A 364 11.47 0.57 25.13
CA ALA A 364 12.86 0.16 24.88
C ALA A 364 13.55 -0.31 26.16
N GLU A 365 13.42 0.45 27.26
CA GLU A 365 13.94 0.05 28.58
C GLU A 365 13.32 -1.28 29.04
N TYR A 366 12.03 -1.52 28.76
CA TYR A 366 11.39 -2.80 29.04
C TYR A 366 11.98 -3.95 28.23
N GLU A 367 12.29 -3.74 26.95
CA GLU A 367 12.91 -4.76 26.10
C GLU A 367 14.28 -5.19 26.65
N ASP A 368 15.10 -4.23 27.10
CA ASP A 368 16.41 -4.48 27.74
C ASP A 368 16.27 -5.29 29.04
N LEU A 369 15.23 -5.00 29.83
CA LEU A 369 14.96 -5.71 31.08
C LEU A 369 14.37 -7.11 30.86
N ARG A 370 13.84 -7.43 29.67
CA ARG A 370 13.11 -8.69 29.47
C ARG A 370 14.00 -9.92 29.59
N ASP A 371 15.25 -9.84 29.14
CA ASP A 371 16.20 -10.95 29.25
C ASP A 371 16.57 -11.22 30.72
N ILE A 372 16.72 -10.15 31.52
CA ILE A 372 16.94 -10.24 32.96
C ILE A 372 15.74 -10.90 33.64
N ILE A 373 14.52 -10.45 33.32
CA ILE A 373 13.28 -11.02 33.84
C ILE A 373 13.15 -12.51 33.52
N ALA A 374 13.49 -12.92 32.30
CA ALA A 374 13.42 -14.31 31.88
C ALA A 374 14.41 -15.22 32.62
N MET A 375 15.57 -14.68 33.04
CA MET A 375 16.61 -15.45 33.75
C MET A 375 16.46 -15.44 35.28
N LEU A 376 16.14 -14.28 35.86
CA LEU A 376 16.18 -14.04 37.32
C LEU A 376 14.79 -13.83 37.94
N GLY A 377 13.77 -13.54 37.13
CA GLY A 377 12.44 -13.19 37.60
C GLY A 377 12.27 -11.69 37.89
N ILE A 378 11.01 -11.25 38.01
CA ILE A 378 10.66 -9.82 38.23
C ILE A 378 11.05 -9.35 39.65
N GLU A 379 11.13 -10.26 40.62
CA GLU A 379 11.40 -9.92 42.02
C GLU A 379 12.81 -9.37 42.25
N GLU A 380 13.77 -9.79 41.42
CA GLU A 380 15.18 -9.38 41.45
C GLU A 380 15.44 -7.99 40.87
N LEU A 381 14.42 -7.38 40.25
CA LEU A 381 14.52 -6.02 39.71
C LEU A 381 14.45 -4.96 40.80
N SER A 382 15.14 -3.84 40.56
CA SER A 382 15.02 -2.66 41.42
C SER A 382 13.57 -2.13 41.44
N ALA A 383 13.20 -1.39 42.48
CA ALA A 383 11.86 -0.79 42.55
C ALA A 383 11.56 0.14 41.35
N HIS A 384 12.59 0.78 40.80
CA HIS A 384 12.49 1.61 39.61
C HIS A 384 12.20 0.79 38.35
N ASP A 385 12.96 -0.28 38.13
CA ASP A 385 12.80 -1.16 36.98
C ASP A 385 11.45 -1.88 37.00
N ARG A 386 10.98 -2.30 38.19
CA ARG A 386 9.63 -2.85 38.35
C ARG A 386 8.54 -1.85 37.95
N ALA A 387 8.71 -0.57 38.25
CA ALA A 387 7.78 0.47 37.81
C ALA A 387 7.83 0.69 36.28
N ILE A 388 9.01 0.62 35.66
CA ILE A 388 9.16 0.66 34.19
C ILE A 388 8.42 -0.52 33.54
N VAL A 389 8.66 -1.74 34.02
CA VAL A 389 8.00 -2.96 33.53
C VAL A 389 6.48 -2.84 33.68
N ALA A 390 5.99 -2.35 34.82
CA ALA A 390 4.57 -2.17 35.09
C ALA A 390 3.90 -1.16 34.14
N ARG A 391 4.58 -0.05 33.82
CA ARG A 391 4.12 0.92 32.82
C ARG A 391 4.16 0.35 31.41
N ALA A 392 5.29 -0.24 31.01
CA ALA A 392 5.50 -0.78 29.67
C ALA A 392 4.43 -1.81 29.31
N ARG A 393 4.20 -2.79 30.18
CA ARG A 393 3.17 -3.84 29.99
C ARG A 393 1.75 -3.30 29.83
N ARG A 394 1.43 -2.18 30.47
CA ARG A 394 0.13 -1.50 30.33
C ARG A 394 0.07 -0.67 29.07
N LEU A 395 1.15 0.02 28.69
CA LEU A 395 1.26 0.70 27.40
C LEU A 395 1.11 -0.29 26.24
N GLU A 396 1.77 -1.46 26.29
CA GLU A 396 1.66 -2.46 25.23
C GLU A 396 0.22 -2.93 25.01
N ARG A 397 -0.50 -3.18 26.11
CA ARG A 397 -1.91 -3.57 26.07
C ARG A 397 -2.80 -2.39 25.68
N PHE A 398 -2.55 -1.20 26.20
CA PHE A 398 -3.32 -0.01 25.85
C PHE A 398 -3.20 0.36 24.36
N LEU A 399 -2.07 0.04 23.72
CA LEU A 399 -1.90 0.23 22.27
C LEU A 399 -2.65 -0.81 21.42
N THR A 400 -3.19 -1.87 22.02
CA THR A 400 -4.13 -2.78 21.35
C THR A 400 -5.49 -2.11 21.17
N GLN A 401 -6.24 -2.51 20.15
CA GLN A 401 -7.50 -1.87 19.80
C GLN A 401 -8.43 -2.86 19.09
N PRO A 402 -9.71 -2.95 19.50
CA PRO A 402 -10.70 -3.75 18.80
C PRO A 402 -11.12 -3.04 17.51
N PHE A 403 -10.97 -3.75 16.38
CA PHE A 403 -11.31 -3.25 15.05
C PHE A 403 -12.76 -3.53 14.68
N ALA A 404 -13.41 -2.56 14.04
CA ALA A 404 -14.80 -2.68 13.60
C ALA A 404 -14.97 -3.78 12.55
N THR A 405 -13.99 -3.90 11.65
CA THR A 405 -13.97 -4.89 10.56
C THR A 405 -13.92 -6.35 11.03
N VAL A 406 -13.51 -6.61 12.28
CA VAL A 406 -13.39 -7.98 12.84
C VAL A 406 -14.48 -8.26 13.88
N SER A 407 -15.31 -7.26 14.22
CA SER A 407 -16.29 -7.34 15.31
C SER A 407 -17.34 -8.45 15.17
N ALA A 408 -17.67 -8.86 13.94
CA ALA A 408 -18.53 -10.02 13.68
C ALA A 408 -17.93 -11.35 14.19
N SER A 409 -16.60 -11.43 14.29
CA SER A 409 -15.85 -12.63 14.69
C SER A 409 -15.46 -12.60 16.17
N THR A 410 -15.26 -11.42 16.77
CA THR A 410 -14.79 -11.27 18.16
C THR A 410 -15.90 -10.94 19.16
N GLY A 411 -17.08 -10.49 18.72
CA GLY A 411 -18.22 -10.15 19.59
C GLY A 411 -18.06 -8.85 20.38
N GLU A 412 -16.89 -8.22 20.33
CA GLU A 412 -16.62 -6.88 20.88
C GLU A 412 -16.80 -5.84 19.77
N GLY A 413 -17.57 -4.78 20.05
CA GLY A 413 -17.78 -3.69 19.08
C GLY A 413 -16.48 -2.94 18.83
N GLY A 414 -16.19 -2.65 17.55
CA GLY A 414 -15.02 -1.87 17.15
C GLY A 414 -14.96 -0.50 17.81
N LYS A 415 -13.74 -0.01 18.07
CA LYS A 415 -13.50 1.27 18.72
C LYS A 415 -12.60 2.13 17.85
N LEU A 416 -13.13 3.28 17.45
CA LEU A 416 -12.35 4.36 16.86
C LEU A 416 -11.90 5.32 17.96
N VAL A 417 -10.60 5.59 18.05
CA VAL A 417 -10.04 6.36 19.16
C VAL A 417 -9.43 7.66 18.64
N PRO A 418 -9.94 8.84 19.06
CA PRO A 418 -9.33 10.11 18.70
C PRO A 418 -7.91 10.25 19.24
N LEU A 419 -7.07 11.00 18.53
CA LEU A 419 -5.67 11.24 18.92
C LEU A 419 -5.55 11.81 20.34
N GLU A 420 -6.39 12.79 20.69
CA GLU A 420 -6.39 13.41 22.02
C GLU A 420 -6.66 12.40 23.15
N ALA A 421 -7.53 11.43 22.92
CA ALA A 421 -7.80 10.37 23.90
C ALA A 421 -6.62 9.40 24.01
N THR A 422 -5.93 9.14 22.90
CA THR A 422 -4.70 8.35 22.87
C THR A 422 -3.59 9.02 23.69
N LEU A 423 -3.37 10.33 23.46
CA LEU A 423 -2.35 11.10 24.16
C LEU A 423 -2.63 11.15 25.67
N ALA A 424 -3.87 11.50 26.06
CA ALA A 424 -4.25 11.55 27.46
C ALA A 424 -4.07 10.20 28.18
N GLY A 425 -4.47 9.09 27.53
CA GLY A 425 -4.30 7.76 28.09
C GLY A 425 -2.84 7.36 28.28
N CYS A 426 -1.98 7.67 27.31
CA CYS A 426 -0.54 7.42 27.43
C CYS A 426 0.11 8.30 28.50
N GLU A 427 -0.25 9.58 28.60
CA GLU A 427 0.23 10.50 29.64
C GLU A 427 -0.11 9.98 31.05
N GLU A 428 -1.33 9.53 31.25
CA GLU A 428 -1.79 9.01 32.54
C GLU A 428 -1.01 7.73 32.93
N ILE A 429 -0.86 6.78 32.01
CA ILE A 429 -0.10 5.55 32.27
C ILE A 429 1.37 5.86 32.56
N LEU A 430 1.96 6.84 31.85
CA LEU A 430 3.36 7.25 32.05
C LEU A 430 3.57 7.96 33.41
N ALA A 431 2.59 8.71 33.89
CA ALA A 431 2.66 9.44 35.16
C ALA A 431 2.54 8.51 36.39
N GLN A 432 1.94 7.33 36.23
CA GLN A 432 1.75 6.38 37.32
C GLN A 432 3.03 5.60 37.65
N VAL A 433 3.20 5.28 38.93
CA VAL A 433 4.29 4.46 39.48
C VAL A 433 3.77 3.15 40.06
N GLN A 434 2.55 3.17 40.58
CA GLN A 434 1.80 2.02 41.05
C GLN A 434 0.45 2.00 40.35
N PHE A 435 -0.09 0.81 40.15
CA PHE A 435 -1.33 0.59 39.43
C PHE A 435 -2.22 -0.31 40.25
N ASP A 436 -3.43 0.16 40.53
CA ASP A 436 -4.42 -0.59 41.32
C ASP A 436 -5.17 -1.63 40.48
N ARG A 437 -5.11 -1.49 39.15
CA ARG A 437 -5.80 -2.36 38.18
C ARG A 437 -4.87 -3.39 37.57
N PRO A 438 -5.35 -4.62 37.29
CA PRO A 438 -4.58 -5.64 36.58
C PRO A 438 -4.25 -5.19 35.15
N GLU A 439 -3.18 -5.75 34.57
CA GLU A 439 -2.74 -5.44 33.21
C GLU A 439 -3.81 -5.78 32.15
N SER A 440 -4.65 -6.79 32.42
CA SER A 440 -5.73 -7.24 31.53
C SER A 440 -6.78 -6.17 31.24
N ASP A 441 -7.00 -5.23 32.16
CA ASP A 441 -8.02 -4.19 31.98
C ASP A 441 -7.66 -3.21 30.86
N TYR A 442 -6.39 -3.11 30.51
CA TYR A 442 -5.88 -2.22 29.46
C TYR A 442 -5.89 -2.87 28.08
N TYR A 443 -6.26 -4.15 27.97
CA TYR A 443 -6.23 -4.92 26.73
C TYR A 443 -7.54 -4.77 25.95
N MET A 444 -7.45 -4.56 24.63
CA MET A 444 -8.58 -4.44 23.69
C MET A 444 -9.64 -3.41 24.09
N ILE A 445 -9.21 -2.30 24.71
CA ILE A 445 -10.07 -1.15 25.00
C ILE A 445 -9.94 -0.05 23.93
N GLY A 446 -10.89 0.88 23.88
CA GLY A 446 -10.78 2.10 23.09
C GLY A 446 -9.95 3.16 23.81
N ALA A 447 -10.61 4.16 24.39
CA ALA A 447 -9.98 5.19 25.21
C ALA A 447 -9.76 4.67 26.64
N LEU A 448 -8.86 5.31 27.40
CA LEU A 448 -8.62 4.93 28.80
C LEU A 448 -9.88 5.12 29.68
N THR A 449 -10.77 6.03 29.30
CA THR A 449 -12.08 6.23 29.93
C THR A 449 -13.02 5.04 29.78
N ASP A 450 -12.75 4.11 28.85
CA ASP A 450 -13.56 2.89 28.65
C ASP A 450 -13.25 1.82 29.72
N LEU A 451 -12.27 2.06 30.60
CA LEU A 451 -12.00 1.19 31.74
C LEU A 451 -13.27 1.05 32.60
N LYS A 452 -13.80 -0.17 32.69
CA LYS A 452 -14.97 -0.48 33.53
C LYS A 452 -14.72 -0.07 34.99
N GLU A 453 -15.78 0.27 35.72
CA GLU A 453 -15.66 0.55 37.16
C GLU A 453 -15.01 -0.64 37.89
N PRO A 454 -14.13 -0.38 38.87
CA PRO A 454 -13.47 -1.45 39.62
C PRO A 454 -14.53 -2.31 40.32
N VAL A 455 -14.42 -3.63 40.17
CA VAL A 455 -15.27 -4.62 40.85
C VAL A 455 -14.88 -4.76 42.32
#